data_AF-A0A1I5X5Z3-F1
#
_entry.id   AF-A0A1I5X5Z3-F1
#
_cell.length_a   1.000
_cell.length_b   1.000
_cell.length_c   1.000
_cell.angle_alpha   90.00
_cell.angle_beta   90.00
_cell.angle_gamma   90.00
#
_symmetry.space_group_name_H-M   'P 1'
#
loop_
_entity.id
_entity.type
_entity.pdbx_description
1 polymer ?
#
loop_
_entity_poly.entity_id
_entity_poly.type
_entity_poly.pdbx_seq_one_letter_code
_entity_poly.pdbx_strand_id
1 'polypeptide(L)'
;MVLASPRPNAVARRPNLDVAGILIISHIMARLLRLSGLEEYSLWWAGDLVVYIMPPPTSRFLHGEWAASLYNNGRIFNMPGSLENTLFMGFALPLLAVGLWALRVRRARPTSQRFNDPEGLPLAWVLVVFLIFTVPTFRILGHEMLNMPTAAIPFIPFFNNIRCPTRWIMMVGLLLPIVSFSALEAWWKSRLKPITQVLFTCFLAAVILLKYWPQPYQFASKSAIPRAFRMVADLPGTTVVPIPLGILDGYRQVGHMETEQMFYQTVHEKKLPTGYLSRVSPTLFASLDAEPVLRALLSVQVKPDTVLPAHRSSRYSIFCKLISLSLLSLVPPTETNQCTFCFAKCCSLMATKSR
;
A
#
# COMPACT_ATOMS: atom_id res chain seq x y z
N MET A 1 55.00 11.55 -36.28
CA MET A 1 55.12 10.17 -35.78
C MET A 1 54.96 10.21 -34.27
N VAL A 2 53.73 10.12 -33.77
CA VAL A 2 53.42 10.16 -32.33
C VAL A 2 53.20 8.72 -31.89
N LEU A 3 54.12 8.20 -31.08
CA LEU A 3 54.08 6.85 -30.53
C LEU A 3 52.89 6.74 -29.57
N ALA A 4 51.84 6.05 -29.99
CA ALA A 4 50.73 5.68 -29.12
C ALA A 4 51.22 4.67 -28.09
N SER A 5 51.24 5.06 -26.81
CA SER A 5 51.56 4.12 -25.73
C SER A 5 50.44 3.07 -25.59
N PRO A 6 50.78 1.81 -25.32
CA PRO A 6 49.78 0.77 -25.09
C PRO A 6 49.01 1.09 -23.81
N ARG A 7 47.68 1.24 -23.93
CA ARG A 7 46.81 1.41 -22.76
C ARG A 7 46.94 0.17 -21.86
N PRO A 8 47.15 0.33 -20.55
CA PRO A 8 47.28 -0.79 -19.63
C PRO A 8 46.03 -1.66 -19.69
N ASN A 9 46.25 -2.98 -19.68
CA ASN A 9 45.24 -4.03 -19.67
C ASN A 9 44.19 -3.73 -18.59
N ALA A 10 43.07 -3.13 -18.99
CA ALA A 10 41.92 -2.94 -18.12
C ALA A 10 41.39 -4.33 -17.77
N VAL A 11 41.68 -4.79 -16.55
CA VAL A 11 41.10 -6.00 -15.98
C VAL A 11 39.60 -5.89 -16.17
N ALA A 12 39.04 -6.77 -17.00
CA ALA A 12 37.61 -6.82 -17.27
C ALA A 12 36.88 -7.18 -15.98
N ARG A 13 36.52 -6.17 -15.18
CA ARG A 13 35.67 -6.35 -14.01
C ARG A 13 34.40 -7.02 -14.48
N ARG A 14 34.04 -8.14 -13.84
CA ARG A 14 32.79 -8.85 -14.12
C ARG A 14 31.69 -8.10 -13.37
N PRO A 15 30.86 -7.28 -14.04
CA PRO A 15 29.88 -6.41 -13.37
C PRO A 15 28.89 -7.19 -12.50
N ASN A 16 28.68 -8.47 -12.79
CA ASN A 16 27.77 -9.33 -12.05
C ASN A 16 28.23 -9.61 -10.61
N LEU A 17 29.55 -9.68 -10.36
CA LEU A 17 30.07 -9.93 -9.02
C LEU A 17 29.89 -8.71 -8.10
N ASP A 18 30.06 -7.51 -8.65
CA ASP A 18 29.88 -6.25 -7.91
C ASP A 18 28.42 -6.09 -7.48
N VAL A 19 27.46 -6.34 -8.38
CA VAL A 19 26.02 -6.28 -8.07
C VAL A 19 25.63 -7.31 -7.01
N ALA A 20 26.09 -8.56 -7.14
CA ALA A 20 25.82 -9.60 -6.15
C ALA A 20 26.39 -9.21 -4.76
N GLY A 21 27.61 -8.67 -4.73
CA GLY A 21 28.22 -8.17 -3.50
C GLY A 21 27.40 -7.06 -2.85
N ILE A 22 26.94 -6.08 -3.62
CA ILE A 22 26.08 -4.99 -3.12
C ILE A 22 24.78 -5.54 -2.54
N LEU A 23 24.12 -6.49 -3.22
CA LEU A 23 22.87 -7.09 -2.74
C LEU A 23 23.07 -7.87 -1.43
N ILE A 24 24.14 -8.67 -1.34
CA ILE A 24 24.47 -9.45 -0.13
C ILE A 24 24.78 -8.51 1.04
N ILE A 25 25.64 -7.51 0.83
CA ILE A 25 26.01 -6.54 1.87
C ILE A 25 24.77 -5.77 2.34
N SER A 26 23.93 -5.31 1.40
CA SER A 26 22.69 -4.61 1.73
C SER A 26 21.74 -5.47 2.54
N HIS A 27 21.62 -6.75 2.19
CA HIS A 27 20.77 -7.69 2.93
C HIS A 27 21.23 -7.90 4.36
N ILE A 28 22.53 -8.15 4.54
CA ILE A 28 23.14 -8.34 5.86
C ILE A 28 23.01 -7.07 6.69
N MET A 29 23.35 -5.91 6.10
CA MET A 29 23.29 -4.61 6.78
C MET A 29 21.87 -4.29 7.26
N ALA A 30 20.85 -4.40 6.39
CA ALA A 30 19.46 -4.16 6.79
C ALA A 30 19.01 -5.10 7.91
N ARG A 31 19.44 -6.37 7.88
CA ARG A 31 19.14 -7.34 8.94
C ARG A 31 19.84 -7.00 10.26
N LEU A 32 21.10 -6.58 10.22
CA LEU A 32 21.84 -6.16 11.42
C LEU A 32 21.24 -4.91 12.06
N LEU A 33 20.80 -3.93 11.26
CA LEU A 33 20.12 -2.73 11.75
C LEU A 33 18.79 -3.07 12.45
N ARG A 34 18.02 -4.03 11.93
CA ARG A 34 16.81 -4.54 12.60
C ARG A 34 17.15 -5.22 13.93
N LEU A 35 18.18 -6.06 13.94
CA LEU A 35 18.62 -6.78 15.14
C LEU A 35 19.21 -5.88 16.22
N SER A 36 19.79 -4.73 15.85
CA SER A 36 20.31 -3.76 16.83
C SER A 36 19.21 -2.99 17.56
N GLY A 37 17.93 -3.27 17.28
CA GLY A 37 16.80 -2.60 17.93
C GLY A 37 16.62 -1.15 17.49
N LEU A 38 17.20 -0.75 16.36
CA LEU A 38 16.88 0.54 15.76
C LEU A 38 15.42 0.48 15.32
N GLU A 39 14.58 1.28 15.97
CA GLU A 39 13.15 1.32 15.67
C GLU A 39 12.94 1.68 14.19
N GLU A 40 12.32 0.77 13.45
CA GLU A 40 11.74 1.11 12.16
C GLU A 40 10.53 2.01 12.44
N TYR A 41 10.74 3.33 12.36
CA TYR A 41 9.71 4.32 12.68
C TYR A 41 8.44 4.21 11.82
N SER A 42 8.45 3.42 10.74
CA SER A 42 7.30 3.26 9.86
C SER A 42 7.05 1.81 9.43
N LEU A 43 5.77 1.42 9.46
CA LEU A 43 5.25 0.31 8.64
C LEU A 43 5.66 0.58 7.20
N TRP A 44 6.61 -0.20 6.69
CA TRP A 44 7.21 0.05 5.40
C TRP A 44 6.61 -0.85 4.34
N TRP A 45 5.80 -0.23 3.49
CA TRP A 45 4.98 -0.91 2.49
C TRP A 45 5.83 -1.20 1.26
N ALA A 46 6.50 -2.34 1.26
CA ALA A 46 7.28 -2.76 0.10
C ALA A 46 6.37 -3.35 -0.98
N GLY A 47 6.66 -3.00 -2.23
CA GLY A 47 6.04 -3.62 -3.39
C GLY A 47 6.33 -5.12 -3.46
N ASP A 48 5.31 -5.90 -3.78
CA ASP A 48 5.47 -7.30 -4.14
C ASP A 48 5.57 -7.43 -5.65
N LEU A 49 6.47 -8.30 -6.13
CA LEU A 49 6.71 -8.50 -7.55
C LEU A 49 5.43 -8.94 -8.29
N VAL A 50 4.57 -9.71 -7.64
CA VAL A 50 3.31 -10.18 -8.22
C VAL A 50 2.38 -9.01 -8.54
N VAL A 51 2.46 -7.89 -7.82
CA VAL A 51 1.56 -6.75 -8.06
C VAL A 51 1.93 -5.94 -9.30
N TYR A 52 3.14 -6.09 -9.83
CA TYR A 52 3.51 -5.53 -11.12
C TYR A 52 2.75 -6.16 -12.29
N ILE A 53 2.34 -7.42 -12.12
CA ILE A 53 1.62 -8.20 -13.13
C ILE A 53 0.13 -8.36 -12.81
N MET A 54 -0.30 -7.99 -11.60
CA MET A 54 -1.68 -8.15 -11.14
C MET A 54 -2.54 -6.95 -11.57
N PRO A 55 -3.55 -7.13 -12.45
CA PRO A 55 -4.38 -6.02 -12.90
C PRO A 55 -5.25 -5.47 -11.76
N PRO A 56 -5.40 -4.14 -11.67
CA PRO A 56 -6.18 -3.52 -10.61
C PRO A 56 -7.65 -3.92 -10.70
N PRO A 57 -8.40 -3.94 -9.58
CA PRO A 57 -9.84 -4.19 -9.57
C PRO A 57 -10.66 -3.20 -10.40
N THR A 58 -10.07 -2.06 -10.75
CA THR A 58 -10.68 -1.05 -11.61
C THR A 58 -10.48 -1.31 -13.10
N SER A 59 -9.71 -2.31 -13.52
CA SER A 59 -9.52 -2.62 -14.94
C SER A 59 -10.67 -3.45 -15.50
N ARG A 60 -11.40 -2.91 -16.48
CA ARG A 60 -12.58 -3.58 -17.06
C ARG A 60 -12.26 -4.91 -17.75
N PHE A 61 -11.12 -5.00 -18.43
CA PHE A 61 -10.80 -6.13 -19.31
C PHE A 61 -9.73 -7.06 -18.74
N LEU A 62 -8.93 -6.60 -17.79
CA LEU A 62 -7.80 -7.38 -17.27
C LEU A 62 -8.10 -7.96 -15.88
N HIS A 63 -9.02 -7.38 -15.12
CA HIS A 63 -9.41 -7.90 -13.83
C HIS A 63 -10.41 -9.06 -13.98
N GLY A 64 -9.87 -10.25 -14.22
CA GLY A 64 -10.65 -11.49 -14.25
C GLY A 64 -10.78 -12.16 -12.88
N GLU A 65 -11.54 -13.26 -12.82
CA GLU A 65 -11.74 -14.06 -11.61
C GLU A 65 -10.42 -14.53 -10.97
N TRP A 66 -9.40 -14.81 -11.79
CA TRP A 66 -8.08 -15.22 -11.30
C TRP A 66 -7.41 -14.12 -10.46
N ALA A 67 -7.54 -12.85 -10.88
CA ALA A 67 -6.95 -11.71 -10.17
C ALA A 67 -7.73 -11.45 -8.89
N ALA A 68 -9.06 -11.47 -8.97
CA ALA A 68 -9.94 -11.35 -7.80
C ALA A 68 -9.70 -12.47 -6.77
N SER A 69 -9.56 -13.72 -7.23
CA SER A 69 -9.26 -14.86 -6.37
C SER A 69 -7.91 -14.72 -5.67
N LEU A 70 -6.92 -14.13 -6.34
CA LEU A 70 -5.61 -13.90 -5.75
C LEU A 70 -5.66 -12.76 -4.72
N TYR A 71 -6.31 -11.64 -5.05
CA TYR A 71 -6.51 -10.51 -4.11
C TYR A 71 -7.25 -10.92 -2.84
N ASN A 72 -8.27 -11.78 -2.96
CA ASN A 72 -9.11 -12.19 -1.84
C ASN A 72 -8.55 -13.38 -1.06
N ASN A 73 -7.48 -14.02 -1.52
CA ASN A 73 -6.89 -15.16 -0.85
C ASN A 73 -5.67 -14.75 -0.01
N GLY A 74 -5.94 -14.29 1.21
CA GLY A 74 -4.90 -13.90 2.17
C GLY A 74 -3.95 -15.02 2.59
N ARG A 75 -4.21 -16.30 2.25
CA ARG A 75 -3.26 -17.40 2.46
C ARG A 75 -2.19 -17.46 1.37
N ILE A 76 -2.56 -17.16 0.13
CA ILE A 76 -1.65 -17.22 -1.02
C ILE A 76 -0.99 -15.87 -1.25
N PHE A 77 -1.77 -14.80 -1.16
CA PHE A 77 -1.30 -13.44 -1.37
C PHE A 77 -1.49 -12.64 -0.09
N ASN A 78 -0.55 -12.84 0.84
CA ASN A 78 -0.55 -12.15 2.12
C ASN A 78 0.13 -10.80 1.96
N MET A 79 -0.57 -9.83 1.39
CA MET A 79 -0.03 -8.48 1.33
C MET A 79 -0.46 -7.71 2.59
N PRO A 80 0.47 -7.27 3.44
CA PRO A 80 0.12 -6.42 4.57
C PRO A 80 -0.44 -5.11 4.00
N GLY A 81 -1.78 -5.00 4.00
CA GLY A 81 -2.67 -3.84 3.99
C GLY A 81 -3.11 -3.17 2.65
N SER A 82 -3.33 -1.85 2.69
CA SER A 82 -3.99 -0.92 1.73
C SER A 82 -3.77 -1.14 0.22
N LEU A 83 -4.75 -0.66 -0.56
CA LEU A 83 -4.78 -0.51 -2.03
C LEU A 83 -3.54 0.20 -2.63
N GLU A 84 -2.76 0.91 -1.80
CA GLU A 84 -1.50 1.60 -2.16
C GLU A 84 -0.40 0.67 -2.70
N ASN A 85 -0.67 -0.63 -2.69
CA ASN A 85 0.20 -1.66 -3.20
C ASN A 85 0.00 -1.99 -4.69
N THR A 86 -0.98 -1.38 -5.36
CA THR A 86 -1.22 -1.61 -6.79
C THR A 86 -0.12 -0.98 -7.65
N LEU A 87 0.87 -1.79 -8.04
CA LEU A 87 2.02 -1.39 -8.87
C LEU A 87 1.84 -1.70 -10.37
N PHE A 88 0.62 -2.04 -10.78
CA PHE A 88 0.35 -2.48 -12.14
C PHE A 88 0.54 -1.36 -13.16
N MET A 89 1.71 -1.35 -13.78
CA MET A 89 1.99 -0.57 -14.98
C MET A 89 1.45 -1.22 -16.23
N GLY A 90 1.00 -2.47 -16.10
CA GLY A 90 0.46 -3.43 -17.07
C GLY A 90 1.30 -3.74 -18.30
N PHE A 91 0.90 -4.76 -19.06
CA PHE A 91 1.85 -5.59 -19.81
C PHE A 91 2.54 -4.94 -21.02
N ALA A 92 1.85 -4.07 -21.77
CA ALA A 92 2.33 -3.60 -23.07
C ALA A 92 3.69 -2.88 -23.01
N LEU A 93 3.86 -1.91 -22.11
CA LEU A 93 5.09 -1.10 -22.04
C LEU A 93 6.29 -1.88 -21.45
N PRO A 94 6.16 -2.61 -20.33
CA PRO A 94 7.24 -3.47 -19.83
C PRO A 94 7.67 -4.53 -20.87
N LEU A 95 6.71 -5.19 -21.54
CA LEU A 95 7.03 -6.19 -22.56
C LEU A 95 7.71 -5.54 -23.78
N LEU A 96 7.28 -4.34 -24.18
CA LEU A 96 7.94 -3.58 -25.24
C LEU A 96 9.39 -3.24 -24.85
N ALA A 97 9.61 -2.71 -23.65
CA ALA A 97 10.94 -2.37 -23.13
C ALA A 97 11.86 -3.60 -23.09
N VAL A 98 11.38 -4.71 -22.52
CA VAL A 98 12.13 -5.98 -22.42
C VAL A 98 12.39 -6.56 -23.81
N GLY A 99 11.41 -6.53 -24.71
CA GLY A 99 11.56 -7.01 -26.08
C GLY A 99 12.63 -6.24 -26.86
N LEU A 100 12.60 -4.89 -26.78
CA LEU A 100 13.60 -4.04 -27.40
C LEU A 100 14.99 -4.24 -26.80
N TRP A 101 15.08 -4.41 -25.48
CA TRP A 101 16.32 -4.75 -24.79
C TRP A 101 16.88 -6.12 -25.22
N ALA A 102 16.03 -7.16 -25.28
CA ALA A 102 16.44 -8.49 -25.71
C ALA A 102 16.92 -8.51 -27.17
N LEU A 103 16.23 -7.77 -28.06
CA LEU A 103 16.66 -7.59 -29.45
C LEU A 103 18.03 -6.90 -29.54
N ARG A 104 18.31 -5.93 -28.67
CA ARG A 104 19.62 -5.27 -28.56
C ARG A 104 20.71 -6.27 -28.16
N VAL A 105 20.49 -7.00 -27.07
CA VAL A 105 21.48 -7.96 -26.54
C VAL A 105 21.82 -9.03 -27.59
N ARG A 106 20.80 -9.54 -28.30
CA ARG A 106 20.99 -10.59 -29.32
C ARG A 106 21.71 -10.10 -30.58
N ARG A 107 21.54 -8.85 -30.99
CA ARG A 107 22.02 -8.40 -32.31
C ARG A 107 23.44 -7.89 -32.33
N ALA A 108 24.09 -7.65 -31.18
CA ALA A 108 25.49 -7.20 -31.02
C ALA A 108 25.96 -6.01 -31.90
N ARG A 109 25.09 -5.48 -32.75
CA ARG A 109 25.30 -4.33 -33.61
C ARG A 109 24.58 -3.16 -32.96
N PRO A 110 25.24 -2.01 -32.76
CA PRO A 110 24.59 -0.82 -32.24
C PRO A 110 23.50 -0.39 -33.23
N THR A 111 22.27 -0.80 -32.94
CA THR A 111 21.07 -0.43 -33.69
C THR A 111 20.81 1.06 -33.45
N SER A 112 21.35 1.89 -34.35
CA SER A 112 21.26 3.35 -34.40
C SER A 112 22.13 4.14 -33.40
N GLN A 113 22.75 5.22 -33.89
CA GLN A 113 23.49 6.21 -33.09
C GLN A 113 22.62 6.88 -32.01
N ARG A 114 21.28 6.93 -32.19
CA ARG A 114 20.33 7.49 -31.21
C ARG A 114 20.04 6.59 -30.01
N PHE A 115 20.42 5.32 -30.03
CA PHE A 115 20.28 4.43 -28.85
C PHE A 115 21.50 4.46 -27.93
N ASN A 116 22.64 4.91 -28.44
CA ASN A 116 23.79 5.35 -27.66
C ASN A 116 23.71 6.85 -27.39
N ASP A 117 22.52 7.46 -27.55
CA ASP A 117 22.33 8.85 -27.21
C ASP A 117 22.71 9.02 -25.74
N PRO A 118 23.79 9.77 -25.46
CA PRO A 118 24.22 10.03 -24.10
C PRO A 118 23.12 10.66 -23.26
N GLU A 119 22.07 11.22 -23.87
CA GLU A 119 20.91 11.80 -23.19
C GLU A 119 19.88 10.74 -22.74
N GLY A 120 19.72 9.63 -23.48
CA GLY A 120 18.73 8.59 -23.19
C GLY A 120 19.18 7.56 -22.15
N LEU A 121 20.48 7.27 -22.08
CA LEU A 121 21.05 6.31 -21.14
C LEU A 121 20.85 6.72 -19.65
N PRO A 122 21.06 7.99 -19.26
CA PRO A 122 20.73 8.47 -17.92
C PRO A 122 19.27 8.22 -17.55
N LEU A 123 18.33 8.44 -18.48
CA LEU A 123 16.91 8.27 -18.21
C LEU A 123 16.54 6.80 -17.91
N ALA A 124 17.14 5.86 -18.63
CA ALA A 124 16.96 4.43 -18.36
C ALA A 124 17.52 4.03 -16.98
N TRP A 125 18.65 4.61 -16.57
CA TRP A 125 19.19 4.40 -15.22
C TRP A 125 18.30 5.00 -14.13
N VAL A 126 17.79 6.22 -14.36
CA VAL A 126 16.83 6.86 -13.45
C VAL A 126 15.55 6.03 -13.31
N LEU A 127 15.04 5.46 -14.41
CA LEU A 127 13.93 4.50 -14.40
C LEU A 127 14.23 3.29 -13.52
N VAL A 128 15.41 2.68 -13.66
CA VAL A 128 15.84 1.52 -12.84
C VAL A 128 15.96 1.91 -11.37
N VAL A 129 16.50 3.09 -11.06
CA VAL A 129 16.60 3.59 -9.68
C VAL A 129 15.21 3.73 -9.05
N PHE A 130 14.25 4.35 -9.74
CA PHE A 130 12.88 4.45 -9.23
C PHE A 130 12.19 3.09 -9.10
N LEU A 131 12.46 2.15 -10.02
CA LEU A 131 11.97 0.78 -9.89
C LEU A 131 12.53 0.11 -8.63
N ILE A 132 13.82 0.25 -8.33
CA ILE A 132 14.42 -0.30 -7.11
C ILE A 132 13.84 0.37 -5.85
N PHE A 133 13.51 1.66 -5.90
CA PHE A 133 12.87 2.35 -4.78
C PHE A 133 11.49 1.78 -4.44
N THR A 134 10.74 1.24 -5.41
CA THR A 134 9.42 0.65 -5.13
C THR A 134 9.48 -0.74 -4.48
N VAL A 135 10.60 -1.47 -4.64
CA VAL A 135 10.78 -2.86 -4.17
C VAL A 135 11.96 -2.91 -3.21
N PRO A 136 11.87 -2.28 -2.04
CA PRO A 136 13.02 -2.23 -1.17
C PRO A 136 13.25 -3.53 -0.38
N THR A 137 12.22 -4.35 -0.23
CA THR A 137 12.37 -5.78 0.06
C THR A 137 11.82 -6.54 -1.13
N PHE A 138 12.62 -7.47 -1.64
CA PHE A 138 12.20 -8.35 -2.71
C PHE A 138 11.21 -9.35 -2.14
N ARG A 139 9.92 -9.15 -2.48
CA ARG A 139 8.79 -9.95 -2.03
C ARG A 139 8.13 -10.66 -3.20
N ILE A 140 7.72 -11.91 -2.95
CA ILE A 140 6.90 -12.69 -3.87
C ILE A 140 5.77 -13.30 -3.04
N LEU A 141 4.52 -13.03 -3.44
CA LEU A 141 3.32 -13.57 -2.78
C LEU A 141 3.22 -13.21 -1.28
N GLY A 142 3.75 -12.06 -0.88
CA GLY A 142 3.80 -11.59 0.50
C GLY A 142 5.02 -12.05 1.28
N HIS A 143 5.83 -12.96 0.73
CA HIS A 143 6.99 -13.50 1.42
C HIS A 143 8.26 -12.70 1.11
N GLU A 144 8.92 -12.19 2.14
CA GLU A 144 10.22 -11.51 2.03
C GLU A 144 11.33 -12.51 1.70
N MET A 145 12.03 -12.28 0.59
CA MET A 145 13.14 -13.13 0.14
C MET A 145 14.50 -12.45 0.35
N LEU A 146 14.61 -11.16 0.01
CA LEU A 146 15.87 -10.41 0.04
C LEU A 146 15.60 -8.95 0.41
N ASN A 147 16.54 -8.31 1.13
CA ASN A 147 16.48 -6.86 1.36
C ASN A 147 17.34 -6.19 0.30
N MET A 148 16.77 -5.24 -0.44
CA MET A 148 17.46 -4.48 -1.46
C MET A 148 18.27 -3.33 -0.82
N PRO A 149 19.20 -2.67 -1.54
CA PRO A 149 19.98 -1.56 -1.00
C PRO A 149 19.12 -0.43 -0.42
N THR A 150 17.93 -0.22 -0.98
CA THR A 150 16.97 0.77 -0.52
C THR A 150 16.36 0.42 0.84
N ALA A 151 16.44 -0.82 1.32
CA ALA A 151 15.98 -1.22 2.65
C ALA A 151 16.70 -0.53 3.81
N ALA A 152 17.85 0.10 3.56
CA ALA A 152 18.56 0.89 4.56
C ALA A 152 17.93 2.26 4.81
N ILE A 153 17.11 2.76 3.89
CA ILE A 153 16.57 4.13 3.91
C ILE A 153 15.75 4.45 5.17
N PRO A 154 14.87 3.55 5.67
CA PRO A 154 14.09 3.82 6.89
C PRO A 154 14.94 4.09 8.13
N PHE A 155 16.20 3.64 8.15
CA PHE A 155 17.12 3.84 9.26
C PHE A 155 17.81 5.22 9.20
N ILE A 156 17.74 5.92 8.08
CA ILE A 156 18.36 7.24 7.91
C ILE A 156 17.38 8.30 8.43
N PRO A 157 17.79 9.14 9.42
CA PRO A 157 16.98 10.28 9.85
C PRO A 157 16.59 11.14 8.63
N PHE A 158 15.43 11.80 8.70
CA PHE A 158 14.79 12.53 7.58
C PHE A 158 14.07 11.64 6.57
N PHE A 159 14.72 10.59 6.05
CA PHE A 159 14.12 9.67 5.08
C PHE A 159 13.22 8.59 5.71
N ASN A 160 13.34 8.36 7.01
CA ASN A 160 12.44 7.52 7.81
C ASN A 160 10.96 7.94 7.75
N ASN A 161 10.65 9.12 7.21
CA ASN A 161 9.28 9.56 6.96
C ASN A 161 8.65 9.01 5.66
N ILE A 162 9.43 8.36 4.79
CA ILE A 162 8.92 7.75 3.57
C ILE A 162 8.26 6.41 3.92
N ARG A 163 6.94 6.41 4.09
CA ARG A 163 6.16 5.23 4.52
C ARG A 163 5.83 4.25 3.38
N CYS A 164 5.55 4.81 2.20
CA CYS A 164 5.02 4.06 1.06
C CYS A 164 5.96 4.16 -0.14
N PRO A 165 7.07 3.39 -0.15
CA PRO A 165 8.01 3.38 -1.27
C PRO A 165 7.36 2.98 -2.59
N THR A 166 6.25 2.24 -2.55
CA THR A 166 5.41 1.93 -3.73
C THR A 166 5.01 3.17 -4.53
N ARG A 167 4.89 4.36 -3.91
CA ARG A 167 4.50 5.61 -4.61
C ARG A 167 5.51 6.07 -5.66
N TRP A 168 6.76 5.62 -5.60
CA TRP A 168 7.75 5.85 -6.66
C TRP A 168 7.35 5.21 -8.00
N ILE A 169 6.35 4.33 -8.01
CA ILE A 169 5.76 3.78 -9.24
C ILE A 169 5.22 4.86 -10.18
N MET A 170 4.81 6.02 -9.65
CA MET A 170 4.40 7.14 -10.50
C MET A 170 5.55 7.64 -11.37
N MET A 171 6.77 7.67 -10.83
CA MET A 171 7.97 8.04 -11.60
C MET A 171 8.32 6.97 -12.63
N VAL A 172 8.20 5.68 -12.26
CA VAL A 172 8.33 4.57 -13.20
C VAL A 172 7.31 4.72 -14.33
N GLY A 173 6.06 5.08 -14.01
CA GLY A 173 5.00 5.28 -14.99
C GLY A 173 5.18 6.48 -15.91
N LEU A 174 5.85 7.52 -15.44
CA LEU A 174 6.24 8.65 -16.27
C LEU A 174 7.42 8.29 -17.21
N LEU A 175 8.43 7.60 -16.68
CA LEU A 175 9.69 7.35 -17.39
C LEU A 175 9.62 6.16 -18.34
N LEU A 176 8.87 5.10 -17.98
CA LEU A 176 8.79 3.87 -18.78
C LEU A 176 8.27 4.13 -20.21
N PRO A 177 7.19 4.90 -20.44
CA PRO A 177 6.76 5.24 -21.80
C PRO A 177 7.83 6.00 -22.58
N ILE A 178 8.51 6.98 -21.95
CA ILE A 178 9.53 7.80 -22.61
C ILE A 178 10.70 6.92 -23.07
N VAL A 179 11.22 6.08 -22.18
CA VAL A 179 12.31 5.14 -22.49
C VAL A 179 11.86 4.13 -23.55
N SER A 180 10.67 3.55 -23.41
CA SER A 180 10.16 2.51 -24.33
C SER A 180 9.89 3.05 -25.73
N PHE A 181 9.31 4.25 -25.85
CA PHE A 181 8.99 4.84 -27.14
C PHE A 181 10.20 5.47 -27.81
N SER A 182 11.12 6.08 -27.07
CA SER A 182 12.41 6.50 -27.64
C SER A 182 13.17 5.30 -28.21
N ALA A 183 13.17 4.19 -27.48
CA ALA A 183 13.74 2.93 -27.92
C ALA A 183 13.03 2.37 -29.16
N LEU A 184 11.69 2.35 -29.16
CA LEU A 184 10.91 1.91 -30.31
C LEU A 184 11.18 2.79 -31.54
N GLU A 185 11.26 4.11 -31.34
CA GLU A 185 11.48 5.09 -32.41
C GLU A 185 12.82 4.88 -33.11
N ALA A 186 13.87 4.70 -32.33
CA ALA A 186 15.19 4.44 -32.86
C ALA A 186 15.28 3.08 -33.59
N TRP A 187 14.50 2.09 -33.17
CA TRP A 187 14.43 0.79 -33.84
C TRP A 187 13.63 0.85 -35.16
N TRP A 188 12.40 1.36 -35.16
CA TRP A 188 11.51 1.24 -36.31
C TRP A 188 11.78 2.23 -37.45
N LYS A 189 12.39 3.40 -37.18
CA LYS A 189 12.62 4.44 -38.20
C LYS A 189 13.57 3.96 -39.28
N SER A 190 14.50 3.08 -38.89
CA SER A 190 15.47 2.47 -39.79
C SER A 190 14.96 1.22 -40.52
N ARG A 191 13.77 0.72 -40.19
CA ARG A 191 13.32 -0.64 -40.59
C ARG A 191 11.91 -0.71 -41.18
N LEU A 192 10.99 0.11 -40.71
CA LEU A 192 9.58 0.05 -41.08
C LEU A 192 9.23 1.16 -42.07
N LYS A 193 8.39 0.82 -43.06
CA LYS A 193 7.79 1.81 -43.97
C LYS A 193 6.85 2.74 -43.19
N PRO A 194 6.63 3.99 -43.63
CA PRO A 194 5.78 4.96 -42.93
C PRO A 194 4.38 4.43 -42.62
N ILE A 195 3.75 3.72 -43.57
CA ILE A 195 2.41 3.14 -43.37
C ILE A 195 2.39 2.09 -42.23
N THR A 196 3.44 1.27 -42.12
CA THR A 196 3.56 0.27 -41.06
C THR A 196 3.78 0.94 -39.70
N GLN A 197 4.51 2.06 -39.65
CA GLN A 197 4.69 2.84 -38.43
C GLN A 197 3.35 3.41 -37.93
N VAL A 198 2.53 3.96 -38.84
CA VAL A 198 1.19 4.47 -38.51
C VAL A 198 0.30 3.34 -37.99
N LEU A 199 0.22 2.22 -38.72
CA LEU A 199 -0.59 1.08 -38.30
C LEU A 199 -0.16 0.52 -36.93
N PHE A 200 1.14 0.38 -36.70
CA PHE A 200 1.66 -0.07 -35.41
C PHE A 200 1.38 0.93 -34.29
N THR A 201 1.46 2.23 -34.58
CA THR A 201 1.11 3.30 -33.62
C THR A 201 -0.37 3.22 -33.25
N CYS A 202 -1.26 3.11 -34.24
CA CYS A 202 -2.70 2.96 -34.01
C CYS A 202 -3.02 1.68 -33.21
N PHE A 203 -2.37 0.57 -33.54
CA PHE A 203 -2.51 -0.68 -32.79
C PHE A 203 -2.07 -0.50 -31.33
N LEU A 204 -0.90 0.09 -31.09
CA LEU A 204 -0.37 0.29 -29.75
C LEU A 204 -1.24 1.25 -28.92
N ALA A 205 -1.74 2.32 -29.56
CA ALA A 205 -2.71 3.22 -28.94
C ALA A 205 -3.99 2.48 -28.55
N ALA A 206 -4.55 1.64 -29.44
CA ALA A 206 -5.71 0.82 -29.12
C ALA A 206 -5.46 -0.15 -27.96
N VAL A 207 -4.29 -0.81 -27.92
CA VAL A 207 -3.89 -1.69 -26.80
C VAL A 207 -3.82 -0.92 -25.49
N ILE A 208 -3.23 0.28 -25.48
CA ILE A 208 -3.15 1.13 -24.29
C ILE A 208 -4.55 1.56 -23.84
N LEU A 209 -5.40 2.03 -24.77
CA LEU A 209 -6.76 2.46 -24.46
C LEU A 209 -7.62 1.33 -23.89
N LEU A 210 -7.57 0.14 -24.50
CA LEU A 210 -8.30 -1.03 -24.00
C LEU A 210 -7.80 -1.44 -22.60
N LYS A 211 -6.48 -1.45 -22.41
CA LYS A 211 -5.86 -1.82 -21.13
C LYS A 211 -6.28 -0.92 -19.96
N TYR A 212 -6.29 0.39 -20.19
CA TYR A 212 -6.62 1.38 -19.17
C TYR A 212 -8.10 1.75 -19.15
N TRP A 213 -8.95 1.03 -19.88
CA TRP A 213 -10.38 1.25 -19.84
C TRP A 213 -10.92 0.95 -18.43
N PRO A 214 -11.39 1.97 -17.69
CA PRO A 214 -11.80 1.77 -16.32
C PRO A 214 -13.16 1.08 -16.25
N GLN A 215 -13.34 0.23 -15.25
CA GLN A 215 -14.66 -0.18 -14.78
C GLN A 215 -15.27 0.96 -13.96
N PRO A 216 -16.60 1.16 -14.00
CA PRO A 216 -17.26 2.13 -13.13
C PRO A 216 -16.86 1.91 -11.67
N TYR A 217 -16.40 2.98 -11.02
CA TYR A 217 -16.00 2.93 -9.63
C TYR A 217 -17.24 2.69 -8.76
N GLN A 218 -17.12 1.78 -7.78
CA GLN A 218 -18.19 1.57 -6.82
C GLN A 218 -18.13 2.67 -5.77
N PHE A 219 -19.06 3.61 -5.84
CA PHE A 219 -19.20 4.64 -4.82
C PHE A 219 -19.98 4.09 -3.63
N ALA A 220 -19.48 4.36 -2.42
CA ALA A 220 -20.26 4.17 -1.23
C ALA A 220 -21.51 5.08 -1.31
N SER A 221 -22.69 4.47 -1.34
CA SER A 221 -23.95 5.22 -1.38
C SER A 221 -24.49 5.39 0.04
N LYS A 222 -25.09 6.56 0.31
CA LYS A 222 -25.85 6.78 1.56
C LYS A 222 -27.00 5.77 1.71
N SER A 223 -27.56 5.28 0.60
CA SER A 223 -28.61 4.25 0.64
C SER A 223 -28.10 2.91 1.17
N ALA A 224 -26.81 2.61 1.02
CA ALA A 224 -26.18 1.39 1.51
C ALA A 224 -25.82 1.43 3.01
N ILE A 225 -25.96 2.59 3.66
CA ILE A 225 -25.69 2.73 5.10
C ILE A 225 -26.74 1.93 5.90
N PRO A 226 -26.33 1.00 6.78
CA PRO A 226 -27.26 0.19 7.56
C PRO A 226 -28.24 1.05 8.37
N ARG A 227 -29.50 0.60 8.45
CA ARG A 227 -30.57 1.31 9.18
C ARG A 227 -30.19 1.60 10.64
N ALA A 228 -29.39 0.74 11.26
CA ALA A 228 -28.93 0.92 12.63
C ALA A 228 -28.21 2.26 12.86
N PHE A 229 -27.36 2.68 11.93
CA PHE A 229 -26.66 3.97 12.04
C PHE A 229 -27.59 5.17 11.84
N ARG A 230 -28.68 5.03 11.07
CA ARG A 230 -29.70 6.08 10.98
C ARG A 230 -30.43 6.24 12.31
N MET A 231 -30.79 5.13 12.96
CA MET A 231 -31.42 5.16 14.28
C MET A 231 -30.51 5.77 15.34
N VAL A 232 -29.19 5.63 15.19
CA VAL A 232 -28.22 6.22 16.11
C VAL A 232 -28.24 7.73 16.09
N ALA A 233 -28.60 8.36 14.96
CA ALA A 233 -28.75 9.81 14.88
C ALA A 233 -29.76 10.33 15.92
N ASP A 234 -30.86 9.61 16.10
CA ASP A 234 -31.98 9.99 16.98
C ASP A 234 -31.70 9.70 18.47
N LEU A 235 -30.66 8.92 18.79
CA LEU A 235 -30.34 8.58 20.18
C LEU A 235 -29.75 9.79 20.92
N PRO A 236 -29.97 9.94 22.24
CA PRO A 236 -29.34 11.01 23.01
C PRO A 236 -27.82 10.76 23.15
N GLY A 237 -27.02 11.82 23.08
CA GLY A 237 -25.56 11.79 23.21
C GLY A 237 -24.85 12.41 22.02
N THR A 238 -23.60 12.82 22.21
CA THR A 238 -22.80 13.51 21.19
C THR A 238 -21.68 12.65 20.59
N THR A 239 -21.46 11.46 21.15
CA THR A 239 -20.36 10.56 20.78
C THR A 239 -20.88 9.14 20.57
N VAL A 240 -20.40 8.50 19.51
CA VAL A 240 -20.61 7.07 19.22
C VAL A 240 -19.26 6.39 19.34
N VAL A 241 -19.21 5.32 20.14
CA VAL A 241 -18.01 4.48 20.27
C VAL A 241 -18.22 3.24 19.41
N PRO A 242 -17.63 3.16 18.21
CA PRO A 242 -17.76 1.97 17.38
C PRO A 242 -17.00 0.81 18.01
N ILE A 243 -17.57 -0.38 17.89
CA ILE A 243 -16.90 -1.64 18.18
C ILE A 243 -16.91 -2.42 16.87
N PRO A 244 -15.74 -2.73 16.29
CA PRO A 244 -14.41 -2.57 16.86
C PRO A 244 -13.94 -1.09 16.95
N LEU A 245 -13.27 -0.76 18.07
CA LEU A 245 -12.59 0.50 18.32
C LEU A 245 -11.13 0.43 17.82
N GLY A 246 -10.64 1.50 17.20
CA GLY A 246 -9.22 1.67 16.95
C GLY A 246 -8.83 3.09 16.53
N ILE A 247 -7.56 3.42 16.74
CA ILE A 247 -6.92 4.58 16.13
C ILE A 247 -5.80 4.05 15.23
N LEU A 248 -5.82 4.51 14.01
CA LEU A 248 -4.79 4.25 13.03
C LEU A 248 -4.13 5.58 12.68
N ASP A 249 -2.81 5.60 12.68
CA ASP A 249 -2.06 6.58 11.91
C ASP A 249 -1.16 5.87 10.89
N GLY A 250 -0.35 6.62 10.14
CA GLY A 250 0.52 5.96 9.15
C GLY A 250 1.75 5.26 9.73
N TYR A 251 1.97 5.26 11.04
CA TYR A 251 3.09 4.60 11.69
C TYR A 251 2.65 3.49 12.65
N ARG A 252 1.52 3.68 13.34
CA ARG A 252 1.03 2.85 14.43
C ARG A 252 -0.47 2.64 14.31
N GLN A 253 -0.89 1.42 14.62
CA GLN A 253 -2.28 1.07 14.82
C GLN A 253 -2.49 0.59 16.26
N VAL A 254 -3.54 1.05 16.90
CA VAL A 254 -4.02 0.52 18.19
C VAL A 254 -5.48 0.13 18.02
N GLY A 255 -5.80 -1.14 18.32
CA GLY A 255 -7.13 -1.70 18.09
C GLY A 255 -7.40 -2.02 16.62
N HIS A 256 -8.67 -2.27 16.32
CA HIS A 256 -9.13 -2.54 14.96
C HIS A 256 -10.12 -1.46 14.56
N MET A 257 -9.77 -0.68 13.54
CA MET A 257 -10.59 0.41 13.05
C MET A 257 -11.23 0.01 11.72
N GLU A 258 -12.56 0.11 11.65
CA GLU A 258 -13.30 0.00 10.40
C GLU A 258 -13.42 1.39 9.74
N THR A 259 -13.00 1.49 8.49
CA THR A 259 -12.96 2.80 7.79
C THR A 259 -14.36 3.27 7.38
N GLU A 260 -15.29 2.34 7.23
CA GLU A 260 -16.70 2.58 6.94
C GLU A 260 -17.38 3.43 8.02
N GLN A 261 -16.92 3.34 9.27
CA GLN A 261 -17.44 4.14 10.38
C GLN A 261 -17.30 5.64 10.11
N MET A 262 -16.23 6.07 9.45
CA MET A 262 -16.05 7.48 9.05
C MET A 262 -17.09 7.91 8.00
N PHE A 263 -17.51 7.01 7.12
CA PHE A 263 -18.59 7.28 6.17
C PHE A 263 -19.96 7.31 6.88
N TYR A 264 -20.21 6.40 7.81
CA TYR A 264 -21.45 6.36 8.61
C TYR A 264 -21.63 7.59 9.50
N GLN A 265 -20.54 8.25 9.89
CA GLN A 265 -20.56 9.52 10.61
C GLN A 265 -21.33 10.63 9.87
N THR A 266 -21.37 10.58 8.54
CA THR A 266 -22.11 11.55 7.71
C THR A 266 -23.64 11.42 7.84
N VAL A 267 -24.13 10.39 8.51
CA VAL A 267 -25.55 10.14 8.77
C VAL A 267 -25.90 10.37 10.23
N HIS A 268 -25.11 9.83 11.16
CA HIS A 268 -25.42 9.96 12.58
C HIS A 268 -24.86 11.23 13.23
N GLU A 269 -23.96 11.95 12.55
CA GLU A 269 -23.42 13.27 12.92
C GLU A 269 -22.87 13.38 14.36
N LYS A 270 -22.41 12.26 14.91
CA LYS A 270 -21.83 12.18 16.26
C LYS A 270 -20.32 12.06 16.19
N LYS A 271 -19.64 12.50 17.25
CA LYS A 271 -18.19 12.37 17.39
C LYS A 271 -17.81 10.88 17.41
N LEU A 272 -16.71 10.55 16.74
CA LEU A 272 -16.08 9.23 16.80
C LEU A 272 -14.76 9.37 17.57
N PRO A 273 -14.53 8.60 18.64
CA PRO A 273 -13.24 8.55 19.32
C PRO A 273 -12.21 7.67 18.58
N THR A 274 -12.58 7.18 17.39
CA THR A 274 -11.76 6.41 16.46
C THR A 274 -11.47 7.23 15.22
N GLY A 275 -10.40 6.89 14.51
CA GLY A 275 -10.16 7.51 13.22
C GLY A 275 -8.85 7.09 12.59
N TYR A 276 -8.77 7.34 11.28
CA TYR A 276 -7.54 7.24 10.52
C TYR A 276 -6.95 8.64 10.37
N LEU A 277 -5.91 8.92 11.13
CA LEU A 277 -5.32 10.25 11.25
C LEU A 277 -3.92 10.25 10.64
N SER A 278 -3.52 11.32 9.94
CA SER A 278 -2.23 11.33 9.23
C SER A 278 -1.01 11.25 10.17
N ARG A 279 -1.13 11.87 11.35
CA ARG A 279 -0.12 11.94 12.40
C ARG A 279 -0.82 12.02 13.75
N VAL A 280 -0.57 11.03 14.61
CA VAL A 280 -1.10 11.03 15.97
C VAL A 280 0.07 11.20 16.93
N SER A 281 -0.10 12.07 17.93
CA SER A 281 0.93 12.24 18.95
C SER A 281 1.05 10.94 19.76
N PRO A 282 2.27 10.55 20.18
CA PRO A 282 2.45 9.41 21.08
C PRO A 282 1.62 9.52 22.37
N THR A 283 1.37 10.76 22.82
CA THR A 283 0.52 11.05 23.98
C THR A 283 -0.93 10.62 23.79
N LEU A 284 -1.50 10.71 22.59
CA LEU A 284 -2.88 10.27 22.34
C LEU A 284 -2.96 8.74 22.45
N PHE A 285 -2.01 8.01 21.85
CA PHE A 285 -1.94 6.56 22.01
C PHE A 285 -1.76 6.15 23.48
N ALA A 286 -0.87 6.83 24.21
CA ALA A 286 -0.67 6.59 25.63
C ALA A 286 -1.95 6.87 26.45
N SER A 287 -2.73 7.89 26.07
CA SER A 287 -4.00 8.20 26.75
C SER A 287 -5.07 7.13 26.55
N LEU A 288 -5.11 6.48 25.37
CA LEU A 288 -6.00 5.33 25.14
C LEU A 288 -5.61 4.13 26.00
N ASP A 289 -4.31 3.85 26.07
CA ASP A 289 -3.77 2.75 26.90
C ASP A 289 -3.92 3.02 28.41
N ALA A 290 -3.95 4.30 28.81
CA ALA A 290 -4.15 4.71 30.19
C ALA A 290 -5.62 4.63 30.65
N GLU A 291 -6.59 4.82 29.74
CA GLU A 291 -8.01 4.80 30.08
C GLU A 291 -8.51 3.35 30.27
N PRO A 292 -8.89 2.92 31.49
CA PRO A 292 -9.13 1.50 31.79
C PRO A 292 -10.22 0.85 30.94
N VAL A 293 -11.29 1.60 30.63
CA VAL A 293 -12.41 1.09 29.83
C VAL A 293 -11.97 0.87 28.37
N LEU A 294 -11.26 1.84 27.78
CA LEU A 294 -10.77 1.72 26.41
C LEU A 294 -9.72 0.62 26.30
N ARG A 295 -8.78 0.55 27.26
CA ARG A 295 -7.80 -0.53 27.33
C ARG A 295 -8.45 -1.91 27.43
N ALA A 296 -9.50 -2.05 28.24
CA ALA A 296 -10.24 -3.30 28.35
C ALA A 296 -10.88 -3.69 27.01
N LEU A 297 -11.56 -2.75 26.34
CA LEU A 297 -12.14 -2.97 25.01
C LEU A 297 -11.06 -3.39 23.99
N LEU A 298 -9.97 -2.64 23.92
CA LEU A 298 -8.83 -2.93 23.03
C LEU A 298 -8.21 -4.31 23.33
N SER A 299 -8.09 -4.70 24.61
CA SER A 299 -7.55 -6.01 24.99
C SER A 299 -8.43 -7.17 24.54
N VAL A 300 -9.76 -7.04 24.66
CA VAL A 300 -10.73 -8.05 24.22
C VAL A 300 -10.75 -8.13 22.69
N GLN A 301 -10.64 -7.00 21.99
CA GLN A 301 -10.57 -7.01 20.53
C GLN A 301 -9.33 -7.74 20.00
N VAL A 302 -8.16 -7.55 20.64
CA VAL A 302 -6.91 -8.19 20.22
C VAL A 302 -6.86 -9.66 20.65
N LYS A 303 -7.43 -9.99 21.81
CA LYS A 303 -7.48 -11.33 22.38
C LYS A 303 -8.87 -11.59 22.96
N PRO A 304 -9.81 -12.15 22.16
CA PRO A 304 -11.20 -12.38 22.58
C PRO A 304 -11.33 -13.20 23.88
N ASP A 305 -10.40 -14.12 24.12
CA ASP A 305 -10.39 -14.98 25.31
C ASP A 305 -9.81 -14.30 26.57
N THR A 306 -9.51 -13.00 26.51
CA THR A 306 -8.95 -12.27 27.65
C THR A 306 -10.00 -12.13 28.75
N VAL A 307 -9.74 -12.72 29.90
CA VAL A 307 -10.54 -12.49 31.11
C VAL A 307 -10.28 -11.07 31.58
N LEU A 308 -11.30 -10.22 31.46
CA LEU A 308 -11.23 -8.85 31.94
C LEU A 308 -11.16 -8.83 33.48
N PRO A 309 -10.25 -8.05 34.08
CA PRO A 309 -10.24 -7.87 35.52
C PRO A 309 -11.57 -7.24 35.98
N ALA A 310 -12.09 -7.69 37.13
CA ALA A 310 -13.31 -7.14 37.70
C ALA A 310 -13.12 -5.65 38.00
N HIS A 311 -13.70 -4.79 37.17
CA HIS A 311 -13.63 -3.34 37.35
C HIS A 311 -14.79 -2.85 38.23
N ARG A 312 -14.50 -1.92 39.15
CA ARG A 312 -15.53 -1.25 39.98
C ARG A 312 -16.50 -0.49 39.08
N SER A 313 -17.80 -0.70 39.28
CA SER A 313 -18.90 -0.05 38.56
C SER A 313 -18.81 1.48 38.51
N SER A 314 -18.16 2.11 39.51
CA SER A 314 -17.96 3.55 39.58
C SER A 314 -17.13 4.11 38.41
N ARG A 315 -16.12 3.38 37.90
CA ARG A 315 -15.28 3.87 36.79
C ARG A 315 -16.03 3.92 35.46
N TYR A 316 -16.92 2.96 35.21
CA TYR A 316 -17.79 2.99 34.02
C TYR A 316 -18.73 4.19 34.02
N SER A 317 -19.26 4.57 35.19
CA SER A 317 -20.16 5.72 35.31
C SER A 317 -19.46 7.05 34.99
N ILE A 318 -18.18 7.19 35.39
CA ILE A 318 -17.36 8.38 35.09
C ILE A 318 -17.05 8.44 33.59
N PHE A 319 -16.63 7.32 33.01
CA PHE A 319 -16.37 7.21 31.57
C PHE A 319 -17.61 7.54 30.72
N CYS A 320 -18.78 7.01 31.10
CA CYS A 320 -20.04 7.31 30.40
C CYS A 320 -20.43 8.79 30.50
N LYS A 321 -20.19 9.44 31.65
CA LYS A 321 -20.44 10.87 31.85
C LYS A 321 -19.48 11.73 31.02
N LEU A 322 -18.20 11.40 30.97
CA LEU A 322 -17.19 12.13 30.20
C LEU A 322 -17.49 12.14 28.70
N ILE A 323 -18.03 11.04 28.17
CA ILE A 323 -18.19 10.86 26.73
C ILE A 323 -19.60 11.19 26.24
N SER A 324 -20.57 11.45 27.14
CA SER A 324 -21.98 11.68 26.77
C SER A 324 -22.49 10.60 25.80
N LEU A 325 -22.26 9.35 26.21
CA LEU A 325 -22.02 8.22 25.32
C LEU A 325 -23.34 7.53 24.90
N SER A 326 -23.63 7.47 23.59
CA SER A 326 -24.59 6.50 23.03
C SER A 326 -23.78 5.25 22.63
N LEU A 327 -23.84 4.17 23.43
CA LEU A 327 -23.01 2.99 23.17
C LEU A 327 -23.72 2.12 22.14
N LEU A 328 -23.08 1.92 20.99
CA LEU A 328 -23.59 1.07 19.92
C LEU A 328 -22.54 0.00 19.62
N SER A 329 -22.78 -1.23 20.07
CA SER A 329 -22.04 -2.38 19.59
C SER A 329 -22.72 -2.87 18.31
N LEU A 330 -22.02 -2.80 17.19
CA LEU A 330 -22.46 -3.44 15.95
C LEU A 330 -21.51 -4.59 15.69
N VAL A 331 -21.97 -5.80 16.00
CA VAL A 331 -21.35 -6.99 15.41
C VAL A 331 -21.72 -6.96 13.92
N PRO A 332 -20.75 -7.05 13.00
CA PRO A 332 -21.07 -7.11 11.57
C PRO A 332 -21.99 -8.32 11.30
N PRO A 333 -22.95 -8.19 10.39
CA PRO A 333 -23.90 -9.26 10.12
C PRO A 333 -23.19 -10.47 9.51
N THR A 334 -23.15 -11.58 10.25
CA THR A 334 -22.87 -12.91 9.71
C THR A 334 -24.14 -13.43 9.03
N GLU A 335 -24.33 -13.22 7.71
CA GLU A 335 -25.35 -13.78 6.77
C GLU A 335 -26.84 -13.87 7.21
N THR A 336 -27.14 -13.56 8.45
CA THR A 336 -28.45 -13.61 9.08
C THR A 336 -28.74 -12.18 9.45
N ASN A 337 -29.82 -11.63 8.89
CA ASN A 337 -30.28 -10.25 9.06
C ASN A 337 -30.72 -9.90 10.51
N GLN A 338 -30.13 -10.52 11.53
CA GLN A 338 -30.38 -10.23 12.92
C GLN A 338 -29.28 -9.31 13.46
N CYS A 339 -29.49 -8.00 13.29
CA CYS A 339 -28.80 -7.02 14.14
C CYS A 339 -29.29 -7.21 15.57
N THR A 340 -28.55 -7.95 16.39
CA THR A 340 -28.79 -7.99 17.83
C THR A 340 -28.34 -6.67 18.41
N PHE A 341 -29.26 -5.71 18.51
CA PHE A 341 -29.05 -4.46 19.22
C PHE A 341 -28.87 -4.76 20.70
N CYS A 342 -27.62 -4.91 21.14
CA CYS A 342 -27.32 -4.88 22.56
C CYS A 342 -27.22 -3.41 22.98
N PHE A 343 -28.38 -2.78 23.18
CA PHE A 343 -28.45 -1.52 23.91
C PHE A 343 -28.04 -1.86 25.34
N ALA A 344 -26.77 -1.61 25.68
CA ALA A 344 -26.40 -1.59 27.09
C ALA A 344 -27.24 -0.48 27.72
N LYS A 345 -28.31 -0.89 28.41
CA LYS A 345 -29.21 -0.09 29.25
C LYS A 345 -28.46 0.45 30.48
N CYS A 346 -27.19 0.83 30.29
CA CYS A 346 -26.23 1.18 31.33
C CYS A 346 -26.59 2.54 31.97
N CYS A 347 -27.17 3.47 31.20
CA CYS A 347 -27.67 4.73 31.76
C CYS A 347 -29.06 4.60 32.42
N SER A 348 -29.97 3.78 31.89
CA SER A 348 -31.33 3.66 32.46
C SER A 348 -31.35 2.84 33.76
N LEU A 349 -30.47 1.87 33.95
CA LEU A 349 -30.38 1.09 35.21
C LEU A 349 -29.71 1.84 36.36
N MET A 350 -28.98 2.93 36.10
CA MET A 350 -28.40 3.76 37.17
C MET A 350 -29.35 4.88 37.64
N ALA A 351 -30.30 5.31 36.81
CA ALA A 351 -31.29 6.32 37.21
C ALA A 351 -32.38 5.77 38.15
N THR A 352 -32.67 4.46 38.12
CA THR A 352 -33.72 3.83 38.94
C THR A 352 -33.27 3.36 40.32
N LYS A 353 -32.01 3.61 40.72
CA LYS A 353 -31.48 3.18 42.04
C LYS A 353 -31.03 4.32 42.96
N SER A 354 -31.46 5.56 42.70
CA SER A 354 -31.27 6.70 43.60
C SER A 354 -32.60 7.32 44.07
N ARG A 355 -33.50 6.47 44.60
CA ARG A 355 -34.52 6.89 45.55
C ARG A 355 -34.50 5.95 46.73
#